data_AF-A0A7G5GQ39-F1
#
_entry.id   AF-A0A7G5GQ39-F1
#
_cell.length_a   1.000
_cell.length_b   1.000
_cell.length_c   1.000
_cell.angle_alpha   90.00
_cell.angle_beta   90.00
_cell.angle_gamma   90.00
#
_symmetry.space_group_name_H-M   'P 1'
#
loop_
_entity.id
_entity.type
_entity.pdbx_description
1 polymer ?
#
loop_
_entity_poly.entity_id
_entity_poly.type
_entity_poly.pdbx_seq_one_letter_code
_entity_poly.pdbx_strand_id
1 'polypeptide(L)'
;MKIIYSLLAGCLLTNSLLAQGNYVANTASGSSAAPYNTLVGVQAGININSSGQANVFTGYQAGYSNTSGTNNVFVGLGTGYNNTTGIQNVAVGHQAGVGSGSTNNNNVSIGFQAGIGSGSLSDAVNIGYLTGRNSTAQGSVFIGEGSGQSNTTGSSNAFMGYQAGYKNTAGYNAFIGYQAGYSNTTGAYNAFMGYQAGQANTTGYSNVFVGASAGASTTTGIYNTFMGGAAGYHNTTGANNVFMGISAGLFNTTGSYNAFMGNAAGNRNGSGQQNTAIGSNAGYFNTTGSGNVSIGSASNTTNTRGSFNVMVGDSAGLNNTVSGNTFIGSKSGLTSTTAVQNTYVGHKAGYQTTMGANNTFVGTRAGYNNTDGSDNVQIGTDAGSSNSTGYRNLFIGSGSDALVANLHNASALGAGAMVGSSNSLILGNGVNVGIGTSTPMSKLEVVADEANVSGIRLTRLTSQSKAT
;
A
#
# COMPACT_ATOMS: atom_id res chain seq x y z
N MET A 1 28.25 -63.24 75.53
CA MET A 1 28.11 -61.80 75.82
C MET A 1 28.66 -61.06 74.61
N LYS A 2 27.86 -60.96 73.54
CA LYS A 2 27.06 -59.78 73.19
C LYS A 2 27.89 -58.48 73.16
N ILE A 3 28.11 -58.01 71.92
CA ILE A 3 27.79 -56.65 71.42
C ILE A 3 28.62 -55.49 72.00
N ILE A 4 28.86 -54.50 71.14
CA ILE A 4 29.40 -53.15 71.40
C ILE A 4 30.94 -53.03 71.28
N TYR A 5 31.52 -53.37 70.12
CA TYR A 5 32.75 -52.68 69.62
C TYR A 5 32.80 -52.60 68.08
N SER A 6 31.62 -52.54 67.42
CA SER A 6 31.50 -52.31 65.97
C SER A 6 30.77 -51.01 65.63
N LEU A 7 30.62 -50.10 66.59
CA LEU A 7 29.80 -48.89 66.44
C LEU A 7 30.58 -47.60 66.68
N LEU A 8 31.79 -47.46 66.14
CA LEU A 8 32.51 -46.17 66.15
C LEU A 8 33.65 -46.04 65.11
N ALA A 9 33.61 -46.83 64.03
CA ALA A 9 34.52 -46.70 62.89
C ALA A 9 33.80 -46.54 61.53
N GLY A 10 32.49 -46.30 61.55
CA GLY A 10 31.63 -46.16 60.36
C GLY A 10 30.97 -44.79 60.18
N CYS A 11 31.32 -43.78 60.99
CA CYS A 11 30.60 -42.50 61.02
C CYS A 11 31.48 -41.26 60.75
N LEU A 12 32.63 -41.42 60.10
CA LEU A 12 33.57 -40.30 59.85
C LEU A 12 34.04 -40.15 58.40
N LEU A 13 33.33 -40.72 57.42
CA LEU A 13 33.55 -40.43 56.00
C LEU A 13 32.23 -40.50 55.19
N THR A 14 31.25 -39.66 55.51
CA THR A 14 30.21 -39.27 54.54
C THR A 14 29.99 -37.77 54.54
N ASN A 15 31.09 -37.01 54.62
CA ASN A 15 31.19 -35.84 53.77
C ASN A 15 32.13 -36.27 52.65
N SER A 16 31.63 -37.11 51.74
CA SER A 16 32.15 -37.04 50.37
C SER A 16 32.02 -35.57 50.02
N LEU A 17 33.16 -34.87 49.96
CA LEU A 17 33.23 -33.62 49.22
C LEU A 17 32.49 -33.92 47.92
N LEU A 18 31.29 -33.35 47.77
CA LEU A 18 30.61 -33.26 46.49
C LEU A 18 31.50 -32.34 45.67
N ALA A 19 32.62 -32.88 45.21
CA ALA A 19 33.43 -32.31 44.16
C ALA A 19 32.42 -32.01 43.07
N GLN A 20 32.31 -30.73 42.72
CA GLN A 20 31.43 -30.18 41.71
C GLN A 20 31.17 -31.25 40.64
N GLY A 21 29.91 -31.67 40.44
CA GLY A 21 29.49 -32.69 39.47
C GLY A 21 29.76 -32.31 37.99
N ASN A 22 30.71 -31.41 37.77
CA ASN A 22 31.23 -30.99 36.50
C ASN A 22 32.26 -32.02 36.04
N TYR A 23 31.77 -33.09 35.44
CA TYR A 23 32.58 -34.05 34.68
C TYR A 23 32.91 -33.43 33.31
N VAL A 24 34.20 -33.34 32.97
CA VAL A 24 34.66 -32.99 31.61
C VAL A 24 35.10 -34.30 30.94
N ALA A 25 34.31 -34.78 29.99
CA ALA A 25 34.62 -35.95 29.18
C ALA A 25 35.03 -35.53 27.76
N ASN A 26 36.10 -36.12 27.25
CA ASN A 26 36.42 -36.14 25.82
C ASN A 26 35.82 -37.37 25.10
N THR A 27 35.20 -38.29 25.86
CA THR A 27 34.51 -39.51 25.39
C THR A 27 33.29 -39.79 26.27
N ALA A 28 32.16 -40.18 25.67
CA ALA A 28 30.94 -40.55 26.42
C ALA A 28 31.17 -41.78 27.32
N SER A 29 30.38 -41.94 28.38
CA SER A 29 30.49 -43.03 29.38
C SER A 29 30.13 -44.44 28.86
N GLY A 30 29.95 -44.63 27.55
CA GLY A 30 29.59 -45.89 26.89
C GLY A 30 30.77 -46.57 26.18
N SER A 31 30.68 -47.88 25.97
CA SER A 31 31.76 -48.80 25.54
C SER A 31 32.26 -48.66 24.08
N SER A 32 32.01 -47.54 23.40
CA SER A 32 32.66 -47.21 22.11
C SER A 32 32.72 -45.69 21.94
N ALA A 33 33.91 -45.13 22.18
CA ALA A 33 34.14 -43.70 22.16
C ALA A 33 33.99 -43.10 20.75
N ALA A 34 32.92 -42.34 20.52
CA ALA A 34 32.84 -41.45 19.37
C ALA A 34 33.86 -40.28 19.55
N PRO A 35 34.76 -40.05 18.59
CA PRO A 35 35.81 -39.03 18.73
C PRO A 35 35.27 -37.58 18.67
N TYR A 36 36.11 -36.65 19.15
CA TYR A 36 35.95 -35.19 19.05
C TYR A 36 34.78 -34.56 19.82
N ASN A 37 34.29 -35.22 20.88
CA ASN A 37 33.24 -34.66 21.73
C ASN A 37 33.83 -33.88 22.93
N THR A 38 33.18 -32.79 23.32
CA THR A 38 33.42 -32.05 24.58
C THR A 38 32.16 -32.10 25.42
N LEU A 39 32.16 -32.85 26.52
CA LEU A 39 30.99 -33.06 27.37
C LEU A 39 31.26 -32.52 28.77
N VAL A 40 30.51 -31.50 29.21
CA VAL A 40 30.72 -30.82 30.49
C VAL A 40 29.41 -30.73 31.27
N GLY A 41 29.34 -31.39 32.43
CA GLY A 41 28.18 -31.33 33.32
C GLY A 41 27.38 -32.64 33.41
N VAL A 42 26.52 -32.72 34.42
CA VAL A 42 25.77 -33.94 34.75
C VAL A 42 24.83 -34.33 33.60
N GLN A 43 24.95 -35.59 33.15
CA GLN A 43 24.18 -36.21 32.07
C GLN A 43 24.32 -35.53 30.68
N ALA A 44 25.34 -34.70 30.48
CA ALA A 44 25.63 -34.14 29.16
C ALA A 44 26.07 -35.25 28.19
N GLY A 45 25.35 -35.44 27.08
CA GLY A 45 25.66 -36.43 26.04
C GLY A 45 25.70 -37.90 26.50
N ILE A 46 24.97 -38.26 27.57
CA ILE A 46 25.09 -39.58 28.20
C ILE A 46 24.73 -40.77 27.28
N ASN A 47 23.90 -40.55 26.26
CA ASN A 47 23.41 -41.59 25.35
C ASN A 47 24.18 -41.67 24.02
N ILE A 48 25.27 -40.92 23.85
CA ILE A 48 26.05 -40.91 22.60
C ILE A 48 26.66 -42.30 22.34
N ASN A 49 26.43 -42.83 21.15
CA ASN A 49 27.05 -44.06 20.63
C ASN A 49 28.24 -43.73 19.70
N SER A 50 28.86 -44.75 19.12
CA SER A 50 30.08 -44.63 18.27
C SER A 50 29.95 -43.72 17.03
N SER A 51 28.72 -43.39 16.61
CA SER A 51 28.46 -42.52 15.46
C SER A 51 28.22 -41.04 15.81
N GLY A 52 27.99 -40.68 17.08
CA GLY A 52 27.73 -39.30 17.51
C GLY A 52 29.00 -38.48 17.79
N GLN A 53 29.65 -38.00 16.73
CA GLN A 53 30.97 -37.34 16.78
C GLN A 53 30.90 -35.80 16.75
N ALA A 54 31.99 -35.15 17.15
CA ALA A 54 32.21 -33.71 16.99
C ALA A 54 31.18 -32.79 17.69
N ASN A 55 30.66 -33.18 18.85
CA ASN A 55 29.69 -32.39 19.61
C ASN A 55 30.32 -31.63 20.80
N VAL A 56 29.78 -30.45 21.13
CA VAL A 56 30.15 -29.66 22.31
C VAL A 56 28.92 -29.48 23.20
N PHE A 57 28.82 -30.24 24.28
CA PHE A 57 27.70 -30.19 25.23
C PHE A 57 28.19 -29.68 26.59
N THR A 58 27.58 -28.61 27.09
CA THR A 58 27.93 -27.98 28.37
C THR A 58 26.67 -27.61 29.13
N GLY A 59 26.46 -28.19 30.32
CA GLY A 59 25.31 -27.94 31.19
C GLY A 59 24.57 -29.20 31.60
N TYR A 60 23.71 -29.09 32.61
CA TYR A 60 22.86 -30.19 33.08
C TYR A 60 21.98 -30.69 31.93
N GLN A 61 22.09 -31.97 31.58
CA GLN A 61 21.30 -32.63 30.53
C GLN A 61 21.42 -32.02 29.11
N ALA A 62 22.52 -31.30 28.83
CA ALA A 62 22.79 -30.82 27.48
C ALA A 62 22.97 -32.02 26.51
N GLY A 63 22.17 -32.07 25.44
CA GLY A 63 22.21 -33.17 24.47
C GLY A 63 21.88 -34.55 25.05
N TYR A 64 21.08 -34.61 26.12
CA TYR A 64 20.78 -35.85 26.86
C TYR A 64 20.38 -37.04 25.97
N SER A 65 19.48 -36.85 25.01
CA SER A 65 18.97 -37.93 24.15
C SER A 65 19.82 -38.20 22.90
N ASN A 66 20.93 -37.49 22.70
CA ASN A 66 21.73 -37.63 21.48
C ASN A 66 22.40 -39.01 21.45
N THR A 67 22.07 -39.79 20.42
CA THR A 67 22.63 -41.13 20.18
C THR A 67 23.66 -41.10 19.05
N SER A 68 23.33 -40.50 17.90
CA SER A 68 24.19 -40.47 16.69
C SER A 68 24.31 -39.09 16.04
N GLY A 69 23.81 -38.04 16.69
CA GLY A 69 23.90 -36.68 16.15
C GLY A 69 25.34 -36.17 16.13
N THR A 70 25.69 -35.36 15.14
CA THR A 70 27.07 -34.90 14.93
C THR A 70 27.16 -33.39 14.76
N ASN A 71 28.33 -32.82 15.07
CA ASN A 71 28.61 -31.39 14.87
C ASN A 71 27.65 -30.43 15.61
N ASN A 72 27.11 -30.83 16.76
CA ASN A 72 26.17 -30.01 17.53
C ASN A 72 26.89 -29.23 18.65
N VAL A 73 26.43 -28.02 18.97
CA VAL A 73 26.91 -27.18 20.07
C VAL A 73 25.74 -26.84 20.99
N PHE A 74 25.68 -27.46 22.17
CA PHE A 74 24.62 -27.26 23.17
C PHE A 74 25.20 -26.72 24.48
N VAL A 75 24.82 -25.50 24.86
CA VAL A 75 25.36 -24.80 26.03
C VAL A 75 24.23 -24.25 26.92
N GLY A 76 24.02 -24.85 28.08
CA GLY A 76 23.07 -24.44 29.10
C GLY A 76 22.22 -25.60 29.62
N LEU A 77 21.25 -25.27 30.48
CA LEU A 77 20.40 -26.29 31.13
C LEU A 77 19.45 -26.90 30.11
N GLY A 78 19.55 -28.21 29.89
CA GLY A 78 18.64 -28.99 29.04
C GLY A 78 18.65 -28.57 27.57
N THR A 79 19.69 -27.89 27.09
CA THR A 79 19.79 -27.51 25.67
C THR A 79 19.86 -28.74 24.77
N GLY A 80 19.08 -28.77 23.69
CA GLY A 80 19.07 -29.90 22.76
C GLY A 80 18.65 -31.23 23.38
N TYR A 81 17.93 -31.23 24.51
CA TYR A 81 17.61 -32.42 25.31
C TYR A 81 17.04 -33.59 24.49
N ASN A 82 16.17 -33.31 23.52
CA ASN A 82 15.47 -34.30 22.69
C ASN A 82 16.17 -34.61 21.35
N ASN A 83 17.28 -33.95 21.01
CA ASN A 83 18.01 -34.23 19.77
C ASN A 83 18.61 -35.65 19.84
N THR A 84 18.18 -36.58 18.97
CA THR A 84 18.69 -37.96 18.94
C THR A 84 19.75 -38.18 17.84
N THR A 85 19.47 -37.78 16.60
CA THR A 85 20.40 -37.96 15.45
C THR A 85 20.65 -36.68 14.65
N GLY A 86 20.20 -35.53 15.13
CA GLY A 86 20.31 -34.27 14.39
C GLY A 86 21.75 -33.79 14.23
N ILE A 87 22.04 -33.07 13.16
CA ILE A 87 23.39 -32.60 12.83
C ILE A 87 23.49 -31.07 12.76
N GLN A 88 24.68 -30.53 13.06
CA GLN A 88 25.01 -29.11 12.83
C GLN A 88 24.07 -28.12 13.54
N ASN A 89 23.58 -28.46 14.73
CA ASN A 89 22.71 -27.58 15.50
C ASN A 89 23.47 -26.79 16.57
N VAL A 90 23.09 -25.54 16.80
CA VAL A 90 23.56 -24.68 17.89
C VAL A 90 22.40 -24.39 18.83
N ALA A 91 22.51 -24.72 20.12
CA ALA A 91 21.54 -24.37 21.14
C ALA A 91 22.22 -23.74 22.36
N VAL A 92 21.81 -22.54 22.76
CA VAL A 92 22.40 -21.81 23.90
C VAL A 92 21.31 -21.22 24.78
N GLY A 93 21.33 -21.51 26.09
CA GLY A 93 20.38 -20.96 27.06
C GLY A 93 19.69 -22.01 27.92
N HIS A 94 18.51 -21.70 28.46
CA HIS A 94 17.73 -22.65 29.27
C HIS A 94 16.67 -23.31 28.38
N GLN A 95 16.78 -24.62 28.20
CA GLN A 95 15.90 -25.45 27.37
C GLN A 95 15.80 -24.95 25.90
N ALA A 96 16.82 -24.28 25.38
CA ALA A 96 16.87 -23.95 23.96
C ALA A 96 16.95 -25.24 23.11
N GLY A 97 16.18 -25.28 22.01
CA GLY A 97 16.17 -26.41 21.07
C GLY A 97 15.59 -27.72 21.62
N VAL A 98 14.72 -27.67 22.63
CA VAL A 98 14.17 -28.88 23.31
C VAL A 98 13.06 -29.60 22.52
N GLY A 99 12.76 -29.24 21.27
CA GLY A 99 11.60 -29.75 20.52
C GLY A 99 11.82 -30.80 19.43
N SER A 100 13.06 -31.18 19.14
CA SER A 100 13.38 -31.88 17.89
C SER A 100 13.18 -33.38 17.97
N GLY A 101 12.22 -33.91 17.21
CA GLY A 101 12.23 -35.31 16.80
C GLY A 101 13.47 -35.64 15.96
N SER A 102 13.72 -36.93 15.76
CA SER A 102 14.98 -37.60 15.39
C SER A 102 15.67 -37.24 14.05
N THR A 103 15.64 -35.99 13.54
CA THR A 103 16.26 -35.62 12.24
C THR A 103 16.56 -34.11 12.05
N ASN A 104 16.59 -33.29 13.12
CA ASN A 104 16.72 -31.83 12.98
C ASN A 104 18.14 -31.37 12.62
N ASN A 105 18.29 -30.55 11.57
CA ASN A 105 19.61 -30.14 11.06
C ASN A 105 19.75 -28.63 10.91
N ASN A 106 20.98 -28.12 11.06
CA ASN A 106 21.35 -26.73 10.73
C ASN A 106 20.57 -25.65 11.51
N ASN A 107 20.10 -25.95 12.73
CA ASN A 107 19.32 -24.99 13.50
C ASN A 107 20.19 -24.15 14.44
N VAL A 108 19.81 -22.89 14.66
CA VAL A 108 20.35 -22.01 15.71
C VAL A 108 19.22 -21.66 16.68
N SER A 109 19.37 -21.98 17.96
CA SER A 109 18.40 -21.70 19.02
C SER A 109 19.08 -21.03 20.21
N ILE A 110 18.87 -19.74 20.43
CA ILE A 110 19.56 -18.98 21.47
C ILE A 110 18.52 -18.25 22.34
N GLY A 111 18.49 -18.55 23.63
CA GLY A 111 17.59 -17.90 24.60
C GLY A 111 16.87 -18.87 25.52
N PHE A 112 15.98 -18.35 26.37
CA PHE A 112 15.13 -19.18 27.22
C PHE A 112 14.01 -19.78 26.38
N GLN A 113 13.98 -21.11 26.30
CA GLN A 113 12.96 -21.88 25.59
C GLN A 113 12.79 -21.47 24.11
N ALA A 114 13.86 -21.01 23.46
CA ALA A 114 13.90 -20.75 22.03
C ALA A 114 13.83 -22.08 21.24
N GLY A 115 12.96 -22.16 20.23
CA GLY A 115 12.83 -23.34 19.37
C GLY A 115 12.35 -24.61 20.08
N ILE A 116 11.49 -24.49 21.10
CA ILE A 116 10.87 -25.65 21.79
C ILE A 116 9.61 -26.11 21.06
N GLY A 117 9.40 -27.43 20.93
CA GLY A 117 8.05 -28.03 20.85
C GLY A 117 7.49 -28.40 19.47
N SER A 118 8.29 -28.84 18.50
CA SER A 118 7.79 -28.91 17.12
C SER A 118 8.62 -29.74 16.13
N GLY A 119 8.49 -31.07 16.19
CA GLY A 119 8.89 -31.96 15.08
C GLY A 119 10.32 -31.76 14.53
N SER A 120 10.56 -32.24 13.31
CA SER A 120 11.86 -32.13 12.63
C SER A 120 12.05 -30.74 12.02
N LEU A 121 12.48 -29.77 12.83
CA LEU A 121 12.93 -28.45 12.37
C LEU A 121 14.27 -28.55 11.63
N SER A 122 14.38 -27.92 10.46
CA SER A 122 15.68 -27.75 9.79
C SER A 122 15.83 -26.34 9.27
N ASP A 123 17.09 -25.88 9.25
CA ASP A 123 17.51 -24.58 8.70
C ASP A 123 16.82 -23.38 9.39
N ALA A 124 16.49 -23.49 10.68
CA ALA A 124 15.82 -22.45 11.45
C ALA A 124 16.78 -21.64 12.32
N VAL A 125 16.51 -20.34 12.47
CA VAL A 125 17.21 -19.44 13.41
C VAL A 125 16.20 -18.90 14.41
N ASN A 126 16.37 -19.17 15.70
CA ASN A 126 15.49 -18.76 16.79
C ASN A 126 16.32 -18.04 17.86
N ILE A 127 16.16 -16.73 18.01
CA ILE A 127 16.96 -15.93 18.95
C ILE A 127 16.04 -15.06 19.82
N GLY A 128 15.93 -15.38 21.11
CA GLY A 128 15.14 -14.61 22.09
C GLY A 128 14.39 -15.47 23.12
N TYR A 129 13.57 -14.83 23.95
CA TYR A 129 12.68 -15.49 24.91
C TYR A 129 11.46 -16.07 24.18
N LEU A 130 11.22 -17.38 24.31
CA LEU A 130 10.08 -18.11 23.70
C LEU A 130 9.98 -18.02 22.16
N THR A 131 11.03 -17.56 21.49
CA THR A 131 11.08 -17.38 20.04
C THR A 131 10.95 -18.73 19.32
N GLY A 132 10.06 -18.81 18.33
CA GLY A 132 9.82 -20.05 17.56
C GLY A 132 9.30 -21.22 18.39
N ARG A 133 8.83 -20.99 19.62
CA ARG A 133 8.19 -22.03 20.43
C ARG A 133 6.98 -22.57 19.67
N ASN A 134 6.72 -23.88 19.75
CA ASN A 134 5.70 -24.64 19.03
C ASN A 134 5.75 -24.55 17.49
N SER A 135 6.80 -23.95 16.90
CA SER A 135 6.85 -23.75 15.46
C SER A 135 7.42 -24.94 14.72
N THR A 136 6.69 -25.60 13.81
CA THR A 136 7.24 -26.71 12.99
C THR A 136 7.84 -26.25 11.65
N ALA A 137 8.04 -24.93 11.51
CA ALA A 137 8.44 -24.27 10.27
C ALA A 137 9.89 -24.56 9.86
N GLN A 138 10.10 -24.99 8.62
CA GLN A 138 11.44 -25.14 8.05
C GLN A 138 11.94 -23.80 7.49
N GLY A 139 13.26 -23.60 7.48
CA GLY A 139 13.91 -22.48 6.80
C GLY A 139 13.48 -21.09 7.29
N SER A 140 13.13 -20.96 8.57
CA SER A 140 12.59 -19.71 9.13
C SER A 140 13.54 -19.03 10.11
N VAL A 141 13.56 -17.70 10.08
CA VAL A 141 14.37 -16.85 10.96
C VAL A 141 13.44 -16.08 11.88
N PHE A 142 13.50 -16.33 13.18
CA PHE A 142 12.75 -15.67 14.23
C PHE A 142 13.71 -15.04 15.23
N ILE A 143 13.60 -13.73 15.42
CA ILE A 143 14.45 -12.95 16.32
C ILE A 143 13.58 -12.01 17.15
N GLY A 144 13.72 -12.05 18.47
CA GLY A 144 12.91 -11.26 19.40
C GLY A 144 11.89 -12.09 20.17
N GLU A 145 11.52 -11.57 21.34
CA GLU A 145 10.63 -12.25 22.29
C GLU A 145 9.30 -12.65 21.66
N GLY A 146 8.93 -13.92 21.77
CA GLY A 146 7.65 -14.46 21.28
C GLY A 146 7.47 -14.42 19.76
N SER A 147 8.51 -14.04 19.00
CA SER A 147 8.46 -14.04 17.54
C SER A 147 8.21 -15.45 17.01
N GLY A 148 7.18 -15.62 16.15
CA GLY A 148 6.81 -16.92 15.57
C GLY A 148 6.31 -17.99 16.56
N GLN A 149 5.93 -17.63 17.80
CA GLN A 149 5.58 -18.57 18.88
C GLN A 149 4.36 -19.48 18.61
N SER A 150 3.50 -19.18 17.64
CA SER A 150 2.39 -20.07 17.26
C SER A 150 2.50 -20.55 15.81
N ASN A 151 3.69 -20.46 15.20
CA ASN A 151 3.91 -20.81 13.81
C ASN A 151 3.99 -22.30 13.53
N THR A 152 2.86 -22.98 13.68
CA THR A 152 2.77 -24.44 13.62
C THR A 152 3.02 -25.03 12.25
N THR A 153 2.79 -24.33 11.13
CA THR A 153 2.89 -24.91 9.77
C THR A 153 3.60 -24.03 8.72
N GLY A 154 3.86 -22.76 9.00
CA GLY A 154 4.35 -21.82 8.00
C GLY A 154 5.86 -21.82 7.82
N SER A 155 6.38 -22.41 6.75
CA SER A 155 7.82 -22.41 6.44
C SER A 155 8.29 -21.11 5.74
N SER A 156 9.61 -20.90 5.69
CA SER A 156 10.25 -19.79 4.95
C SER A 156 9.81 -18.40 5.41
N ASN A 157 9.73 -18.19 6.73
CA ASN A 157 9.35 -16.92 7.34
C ASN A 157 10.56 -16.17 7.89
N ALA A 158 10.53 -14.83 7.86
CA ALA A 158 11.55 -13.96 8.43
C ALA A 158 10.91 -12.96 9.40
N PHE A 159 10.90 -13.28 10.70
CA PHE A 159 10.31 -12.46 11.75
C PHE A 159 11.37 -11.85 12.67
N MET A 160 11.29 -10.55 12.89
CA MET A 160 12.21 -9.81 13.75
C MET A 160 11.47 -8.75 14.56
N GLY A 161 11.48 -8.87 15.89
CA GLY A 161 10.85 -7.93 16.81
C GLY A 161 10.00 -8.63 17.88
N TYR A 162 9.65 -7.89 18.93
CA TYR A 162 8.76 -8.39 19.98
C TYR A 162 7.41 -8.81 19.37
N GLN A 163 7.07 -10.09 19.51
CA GLN A 163 5.83 -10.72 19.05
C GLN A 163 5.55 -10.55 17.54
N ALA A 164 6.58 -10.39 16.71
CA ALA A 164 6.42 -10.43 15.26
C ALA A 164 5.88 -11.81 14.83
N GLY A 165 4.79 -11.84 14.05
CA GLY A 165 4.16 -13.08 13.60
C GLY A 165 3.71 -14.02 14.72
N TYR A 166 3.37 -13.51 15.91
CA TYR A 166 3.07 -14.34 17.10
C TYR A 166 2.02 -15.44 16.84
N LYS A 167 0.93 -15.13 16.12
CA LYS A 167 -0.14 -16.08 15.77
C LYS A 167 -0.02 -16.71 14.37
N ASN A 168 1.01 -16.34 13.60
CA ASN A 168 1.20 -16.76 12.22
C ASN A 168 1.09 -18.28 12.06
N THR A 169 0.38 -18.80 11.06
CA THR A 169 0.42 -20.23 10.70
C THR A 169 0.74 -20.47 9.21
N ALA A 170 0.99 -19.41 8.43
CA ALA A 170 1.31 -19.45 7.00
C ALA A 170 2.78 -19.20 6.68
N GLY A 171 3.23 -19.68 5.52
CA GLY A 171 4.61 -19.50 5.06
C GLY A 171 4.84 -18.24 4.22
N TYR A 172 6.11 -18.01 3.87
CA TYR A 172 6.56 -16.94 2.96
C TYR A 172 6.25 -15.51 3.43
N ASN A 173 6.32 -15.26 4.73
CA ASN A 173 6.05 -13.96 5.32
C ASN A 173 7.33 -13.31 5.89
N ALA A 174 7.47 -11.99 5.74
CA ALA A 174 8.55 -11.21 6.33
C ALA A 174 7.96 -10.13 7.26
N PHE A 175 8.10 -10.30 8.59
CA PHE A 175 7.52 -9.42 9.59
C PHE A 175 8.60 -8.79 10.48
N ILE A 176 8.85 -7.50 10.34
CA ILE A 176 9.94 -6.79 11.01
C ILE A 176 9.39 -5.60 11.79
N GLY A 177 9.44 -5.66 13.11
CA GLY A 177 8.95 -4.62 14.02
C GLY A 177 8.13 -5.17 15.18
N TYR A 178 7.90 -4.33 16.19
CA TYR A 178 7.03 -4.67 17.32
C TYR A 178 5.63 -5.04 16.81
N GLN A 179 5.19 -6.27 17.09
CA GLN A 179 3.87 -6.81 16.73
C GLN A 179 3.52 -6.73 15.23
N ALA A 180 4.51 -6.67 14.34
CA ALA A 180 4.27 -6.78 12.90
C ALA A 180 3.64 -8.15 12.58
N GLY A 181 2.51 -8.16 11.88
CA GLY A 181 1.77 -9.39 11.54
C GLY A 181 1.29 -10.22 12.74
N TYR A 182 1.11 -9.60 13.93
CA TYR A 182 0.82 -10.30 15.19
C TYR A 182 -0.32 -11.33 15.09
N SER A 183 -1.42 -10.98 14.43
CA SER A 183 -2.63 -11.81 14.33
C SER A 183 -2.70 -12.68 13.08
N ASN A 184 -1.67 -12.67 12.22
CA ASN A 184 -1.68 -13.42 10.96
C ASN A 184 -2.01 -14.88 11.26
N THR A 185 -2.90 -15.50 10.51
CA THR A 185 -3.14 -16.94 10.61
C THR A 185 -2.71 -17.56 9.29
N THR A 186 -3.59 -17.64 8.30
CA THR A 186 -3.35 -18.33 7.02
C THR A 186 -2.86 -17.42 5.90
N GLY A 187 -2.66 -16.12 6.15
CA GLY A 187 -2.16 -15.16 5.16
C GLY A 187 -0.69 -15.40 4.77
N ALA A 188 -0.43 -15.75 3.52
CA ALA A 188 0.92 -15.98 2.98
C ALA A 188 1.44 -14.80 2.14
N TYR A 189 2.74 -14.80 1.83
CA TYR A 189 3.37 -13.83 0.92
C TYR A 189 3.26 -12.36 1.37
N ASN A 190 3.21 -12.13 2.68
CA ASN A 190 3.10 -10.79 3.24
C ASN A 190 4.47 -10.23 3.67
N ALA A 191 4.72 -8.95 3.41
CA ALA A 191 5.89 -8.22 3.88
C ALA A 191 5.47 -7.04 4.75
N PHE A 192 5.58 -7.17 6.08
CA PHE A 192 5.19 -6.15 7.05
C PHE A 192 6.42 -5.62 7.78
N MET A 193 6.69 -4.31 7.67
CA MET A 193 7.84 -3.66 8.29
C MET A 193 7.42 -2.39 9.01
N GLY A 194 7.57 -2.35 10.33
CA GLY A 194 7.22 -1.22 11.18
C GLY A 194 6.48 -1.63 12.45
N TYR A 195 6.38 -0.70 13.40
CA TYR A 195 5.56 -0.88 14.60
C TYR A 195 4.11 -1.19 14.20
N GLN A 196 3.60 -2.36 14.56
CA GLN A 196 2.22 -2.81 14.30
C GLN A 196 1.78 -2.81 12.82
N ALA A 197 2.72 -2.91 11.88
CA ALA A 197 2.38 -3.10 10.47
C ALA A 197 1.60 -4.42 10.27
N GLY A 198 0.40 -4.36 9.67
CA GLY A 198 -0.46 -5.53 9.45
C GLY A 198 -0.89 -6.28 10.72
N GLN A 199 -0.93 -5.62 11.88
CA GLN A 199 -1.15 -6.28 13.18
C GLN A 199 -2.42 -7.17 13.23
N ALA A 200 -3.52 -6.72 12.62
CA ALA A 200 -4.80 -7.43 12.63
C ALA A 200 -5.00 -8.39 11.44
N ASN A 201 -4.00 -8.57 10.56
CA ASN A 201 -4.15 -9.45 9.40
C ASN A 201 -4.47 -10.86 9.87
N THR A 202 -5.48 -11.51 9.31
CA THR A 202 -5.82 -12.90 9.64
C THR A 202 -5.55 -13.78 8.42
N THR A 203 -6.27 -13.55 7.32
CA THR A 203 -6.17 -14.38 6.11
C THR A 203 -5.72 -13.60 4.87
N GLY A 204 -5.49 -12.29 4.98
CA GLY A 204 -4.98 -11.48 3.88
C GLY A 204 -3.61 -11.94 3.40
N TYR A 205 -3.39 -11.96 2.09
CA TYR A 205 -2.18 -12.48 1.47
C TYR A 205 -1.65 -11.53 0.38
N SER A 206 -0.37 -11.66 0.06
CA SER A 206 0.32 -10.83 -0.94
C SER A 206 0.24 -9.33 -0.64
N ASN A 207 0.32 -8.94 0.63
CA ASN A 207 0.32 -7.54 1.06
C ASN A 207 1.73 -7.05 1.42
N VAL A 208 2.04 -5.79 1.11
CA VAL A 208 3.29 -5.11 1.48
C VAL A 208 2.96 -3.90 2.33
N PHE A 209 3.22 -3.95 3.63
CA PHE A 209 2.96 -2.85 4.57
C PHE A 209 4.27 -2.36 5.20
N VAL A 210 4.68 -1.12 4.89
CA VAL A 210 5.94 -0.54 5.35
C VAL A 210 5.66 0.81 6.01
N GLY A 211 5.86 0.92 7.32
CA GLY A 211 5.59 2.10 8.12
C GLY A 211 4.89 1.78 9.43
N ALA A 212 4.98 2.69 10.41
CA ALA A 212 4.27 2.53 11.68
C ALA A 212 2.75 2.45 11.43
N SER A 213 2.14 1.37 11.87
CA SER A 213 0.71 1.04 11.76
C SER A 213 0.16 1.03 10.33
N ALA A 214 1.01 0.82 9.31
CA ALA A 214 0.55 0.60 7.94
C ALA A 214 -0.32 -0.66 7.88
N GLY A 215 -1.54 -0.53 7.36
CA GLY A 215 -2.51 -1.64 7.27
C GLY A 215 -2.88 -2.28 8.61
N ALA A 216 -2.76 -1.57 9.74
CA ALA A 216 -2.89 -2.17 11.07
C ALA A 216 -4.25 -2.88 11.31
N SER A 217 -5.34 -2.39 10.69
CA SER A 217 -6.69 -2.98 10.80
C SER A 217 -7.05 -3.95 9.67
N THR A 218 -6.14 -4.25 8.74
CA THR A 218 -6.42 -5.17 7.63
C THR A 218 -6.63 -6.56 8.18
N THR A 219 -7.76 -7.20 7.85
CA THR A 219 -8.09 -8.55 8.31
C THR A 219 -7.99 -9.54 7.16
N THR A 220 -8.70 -9.29 6.06
CA THR A 220 -8.77 -10.19 4.90
C THR A 220 -8.42 -9.53 3.57
N GLY A 221 -8.03 -8.25 3.57
CA GLY A 221 -7.58 -7.55 2.36
C GLY A 221 -6.37 -8.22 1.69
N ILE A 222 -6.31 -8.16 0.36
CA ILE A 222 -5.30 -8.85 -0.46
C ILE A 222 -4.68 -7.91 -1.48
N TYR A 223 -3.45 -8.22 -1.91
CA TYR A 223 -2.75 -7.48 -2.96
C TYR A 223 -2.63 -5.96 -2.70
N ASN A 224 -2.48 -5.57 -1.43
CA ASN A 224 -2.32 -4.17 -1.06
C ASN A 224 -0.85 -3.81 -0.86
N THR A 225 -0.44 -2.63 -1.31
CA THR A 225 0.87 -2.04 -1.02
C THR A 225 0.68 -0.73 -0.25
N PHE A 226 0.95 -0.73 1.06
CA PHE A 226 0.89 0.45 1.91
C PHE A 226 2.28 0.85 2.40
N MET A 227 2.72 2.06 2.06
CA MET A 227 4.03 2.58 2.41
C MET A 227 3.90 3.97 3.01
N GLY A 228 4.18 4.11 4.31
CA GLY A 228 4.05 5.35 5.08
C GLY A 228 3.39 5.11 6.44
N GLY A 229 3.64 6.01 7.39
CA GLY A 229 2.97 5.97 8.70
C GLY A 229 1.45 6.04 8.54
N ALA A 230 0.75 5.07 9.12
CA ALA A 230 -0.71 4.91 9.07
C ALA A 230 -1.32 4.84 7.65
N ALA A 231 -0.52 4.52 6.62
CA ALA A 231 -1.06 4.26 5.28
C ALA A 231 -2.04 3.07 5.34
N GLY A 232 -3.27 3.28 4.87
CA GLY A 232 -4.33 2.26 4.89
C GLY A 232 -4.71 1.74 6.28
N TYR A 233 -4.47 2.49 7.37
CA TYR A 233 -4.67 2.00 8.75
C TYR A 233 -6.02 1.31 8.99
N HIS A 234 -7.11 1.89 8.49
CA HIS A 234 -8.48 1.37 8.69
C HIS A 234 -8.96 0.44 7.56
N ASN A 235 -8.10 0.04 6.62
CA ASN A 235 -8.49 -0.94 5.61
C ASN A 235 -8.74 -2.27 6.28
N THR A 236 -9.93 -2.83 6.13
CA THR A 236 -10.32 -4.12 6.69
C THR A 236 -10.29 -5.21 5.61
N THR A 237 -11.01 -5.00 4.50
CA THR A 237 -11.20 -6.01 3.43
C THR A 237 -10.89 -5.48 2.02
N GLY A 238 -10.53 -4.20 1.88
CA GLY A 238 -10.20 -3.63 0.58
C GLY A 238 -9.01 -4.32 -0.08
N ALA A 239 -9.05 -4.48 -1.39
CA ALA A 239 -8.06 -5.23 -2.16
C ALA A 239 -7.46 -4.40 -3.31
N ASN A 240 -6.27 -4.79 -3.77
CA ASN A 240 -5.59 -4.19 -4.92
C ASN A 240 -5.37 -2.68 -4.78
N ASN A 241 -5.04 -2.21 -3.58
CA ASN A 241 -4.78 -0.79 -3.33
C ASN A 241 -3.28 -0.50 -3.22
N VAL A 242 -2.84 0.65 -3.74
CA VAL A 242 -1.48 1.17 -3.57
C VAL A 242 -1.57 2.50 -2.83
N PHE A 243 -1.18 2.53 -1.56
CA PHE A 243 -1.16 3.75 -0.73
C PHE A 243 0.27 4.09 -0.33
N MET A 244 0.80 5.21 -0.82
CA MET A 244 2.17 5.65 -0.58
C MET A 244 2.17 7.08 -0.03
N GLY A 245 2.60 7.26 1.21
CA GLY A 245 2.61 8.53 1.93
C GLY A 245 2.01 8.41 3.32
N ILE A 246 2.37 9.33 4.21
CA ILE A 246 1.79 9.38 5.56
C ILE A 246 0.29 9.59 5.45
N SER A 247 -0.49 8.71 6.09
CA SER A 247 -1.95 8.74 6.11
C SER A 247 -2.63 8.67 4.73
N ALA A 248 -1.93 8.16 3.70
CA ALA A 248 -2.56 7.86 2.41
C ALA A 248 -3.61 6.76 2.59
N GLY A 249 -4.84 7.00 2.11
CA GLY A 249 -5.96 6.06 2.27
C GLY A 249 -6.31 5.69 3.72
N LEU A 250 -5.97 6.54 4.71
CA LEU A 250 -6.07 6.24 6.15
C LEU A 250 -7.42 5.62 6.55
N PHE A 251 -8.53 6.19 6.07
CA PHE A 251 -9.90 5.77 6.37
C PHE A 251 -10.54 4.93 5.26
N ASN A 252 -9.76 4.34 4.36
CA ASN A 252 -10.28 3.36 3.42
C ASN A 252 -10.60 2.07 4.13
N THR A 253 -11.88 1.69 4.21
CA THR A 253 -12.32 0.47 4.91
C THR A 253 -12.46 -0.71 3.95
N THR A 254 -13.22 -0.54 2.87
CA THR A 254 -13.53 -1.62 1.90
C THR A 254 -13.23 -1.26 0.44
N GLY A 255 -12.83 -0.01 0.18
CA GLY A 255 -12.47 0.45 -1.16
C GLY A 255 -11.34 -0.39 -1.77
N SER A 256 -11.46 -0.66 -3.07
CA SER A 256 -10.55 -1.52 -3.84
C SER A 256 -10.10 -0.86 -5.13
N TYR A 257 -8.96 -1.29 -5.66
CA TYR A 257 -8.37 -0.76 -6.91
C TYR A 257 -8.03 0.73 -6.85
N ASN A 258 -7.64 1.25 -5.68
CA ASN A 258 -7.27 2.65 -5.53
C ASN A 258 -5.74 2.83 -5.52
N ALA A 259 -5.26 3.90 -6.15
CA ALA A 259 -3.85 4.30 -6.16
C ALA A 259 -3.71 5.69 -5.55
N PHE A 260 -3.28 5.78 -4.28
CA PHE A 260 -3.09 7.02 -3.54
C PHE A 260 -1.62 7.26 -3.23
N MET A 261 -1.05 8.34 -3.74
CA MET A 261 0.36 8.69 -3.58
C MET A 261 0.51 10.14 -3.13
N GLY A 262 1.06 10.37 -1.95
CA GLY A 262 1.22 11.69 -1.33
C GLY A 262 0.72 11.71 0.11
N ASN A 263 1.16 12.72 0.88
CA ASN A 263 0.65 12.93 2.24
C ASN A 263 -0.86 13.15 2.21
N ALA A 264 -1.59 12.33 2.95
CA ALA A 264 -3.05 12.34 3.05
C ALA A 264 -3.82 12.24 1.70
N ALA A 265 -3.20 11.68 0.65
CA ALA A 265 -3.90 11.37 -0.59
C ALA A 265 -5.02 10.35 -0.32
N GLY A 266 -6.24 10.63 -0.80
CA GLY A 266 -7.41 9.76 -0.60
C GLY A 266 -7.77 9.48 0.87
N ASN A 267 -7.38 10.35 1.81
CA ASN A 267 -7.43 10.07 3.25
C ASN A 267 -8.79 9.56 3.76
N ARG A 268 -9.90 10.15 3.29
CA ARG A 268 -11.27 9.80 3.69
C ARG A 268 -12.00 8.88 2.70
N ASN A 269 -11.28 8.08 1.91
CA ASN A 269 -11.90 7.18 0.94
C ASN A 269 -12.54 5.94 1.55
N GLY A 270 -13.72 6.05 2.17
CA GLY A 270 -14.40 4.94 2.86
C GLY A 270 -14.53 3.66 2.01
N SER A 271 -15.32 3.71 0.94
CA SER A 271 -15.61 2.55 0.08
C SER A 271 -15.45 2.83 -1.42
N GLY A 272 -15.03 4.03 -1.82
CA GLY A 272 -14.79 4.38 -3.21
C GLY A 272 -13.77 3.45 -3.89
N GLN A 273 -13.99 3.16 -5.17
CA GLN A 273 -13.17 2.22 -5.94
C GLN A 273 -12.57 2.87 -7.18
N GLN A 274 -11.49 2.28 -7.71
CA GLN A 274 -10.88 2.70 -8.98
C GLN A 274 -10.47 4.17 -9.01
N ASN A 275 -10.08 4.74 -7.86
CA ASN A 275 -9.65 6.12 -7.76
C ASN A 275 -8.12 6.24 -7.83
N THR A 276 -7.62 7.22 -8.57
CA THR A 276 -6.21 7.61 -8.58
C THR A 276 -6.08 8.98 -7.94
N ALA A 277 -5.31 9.09 -6.85
CA ALA A 277 -5.02 10.36 -6.19
C ALA A 277 -3.51 10.54 -5.99
N ILE A 278 -2.89 11.50 -6.67
CA ILE A 278 -1.44 11.72 -6.65
C ILE A 278 -1.15 13.18 -6.30
N GLY A 279 -0.55 13.43 -5.14
CA GLY A 279 -0.28 14.77 -4.60
C GLY A 279 -0.70 14.88 -3.13
N SER A 280 -0.17 15.89 -2.43
CA SER A 280 -0.61 16.15 -1.06
C SER A 280 -2.08 16.55 -1.04
N ASN A 281 -2.88 15.88 -0.20
CA ASN A 281 -4.33 16.06 -0.08
C ASN A 281 -5.13 15.85 -1.37
N ALA A 282 -4.57 15.21 -2.41
CA ALA A 282 -5.34 14.87 -3.60
C ALA A 282 -6.49 13.91 -3.23
N GLY A 283 -7.72 14.21 -3.68
CA GLY A 283 -8.90 13.37 -3.43
C GLY A 283 -9.28 13.19 -1.96
N TYR A 284 -8.93 14.14 -1.08
CA TYR A 284 -8.98 13.98 0.38
C TYR A 284 -10.33 13.50 0.94
N PHE A 285 -11.48 14.03 0.50
CA PHE A 285 -12.81 13.70 1.03
C PHE A 285 -13.63 12.65 0.23
N ASN A 286 -13.04 11.86 -0.68
CA ASN A 286 -13.81 10.94 -1.55
C ASN A 286 -14.43 9.73 -0.83
N THR A 287 -15.50 9.90 -0.06
CA THR A 287 -16.07 8.85 0.79
C THR A 287 -16.57 7.63 0.02
N THR A 288 -17.30 7.82 -1.08
CA THR A 288 -17.89 6.71 -1.87
C THR A 288 -17.74 6.83 -3.39
N GLY A 289 -17.23 7.96 -3.89
CA GLY A 289 -17.09 8.18 -5.34
C GLY A 289 -16.08 7.23 -5.98
N SER A 290 -16.33 6.83 -7.22
CA SER A 290 -15.51 5.85 -7.93
C SER A 290 -15.04 6.36 -9.30
N GLY A 291 -13.92 5.82 -9.78
CA GLY A 291 -13.38 6.18 -11.10
C GLY A 291 -12.89 7.62 -11.20
N ASN A 292 -12.45 8.24 -10.10
CA ASN A 292 -11.91 9.59 -10.13
C ASN A 292 -10.39 9.59 -10.32
N VAL A 293 -9.89 10.52 -11.14
CA VAL A 293 -8.46 10.85 -11.27
C VAL A 293 -8.23 12.22 -10.63
N SER A 294 -7.30 12.31 -9.69
CA SER A 294 -6.98 13.53 -8.94
C SER A 294 -5.47 13.65 -8.81
N ILE A 295 -4.84 14.43 -9.69
CA ILE A 295 -3.39 14.55 -9.78
C ILE A 295 -3.01 16.02 -9.57
N GLY A 296 -2.30 16.32 -8.48
CA GLY A 296 -1.92 17.67 -8.09
C GLY A 296 -2.15 17.91 -6.61
N SER A 297 -1.41 18.86 -6.03
CA SER A 297 -1.66 19.27 -4.64
C SER A 297 -3.09 19.80 -4.51
N ALA A 298 -3.83 19.32 -3.50
CA ALA A 298 -5.21 19.72 -3.23
C ALA A 298 -6.18 19.61 -4.42
N SER A 299 -5.92 18.76 -5.41
CA SER A 299 -6.92 18.48 -6.46
C SER A 299 -8.10 17.69 -5.89
N ASN A 300 -9.34 18.07 -6.23
CA ASN A 300 -10.56 17.33 -5.89
C ASN A 300 -10.75 17.06 -4.38
N THR A 301 -10.43 18.02 -3.51
CA THR A 301 -10.40 17.75 -2.05
C THR A 301 -11.76 17.54 -1.44
N THR A 302 -12.82 18.21 -1.93
CA THR A 302 -14.16 18.18 -1.32
C THR A 302 -15.12 17.15 -1.91
N ASN A 303 -14.71 16.44 -2.97
CA ASN A 303 -15.59 15.48 -3.62
C ASN A 303 -15.90 14.35 -2.66
N THR A 304 -17.16 14.20 -2.24
CA THR A 304 -17.58 13.13 -1.31
C THR A 304 -18.16 11.93 -2.04
N ARG A 305 -18.94 12.15 -3.10
CA ARG A 305 -19.73 11.10 -3.77
C ARG A 305 -19.60 11.10 -5.30
N GLY A 306 -19.09 12.18 -5.88
CA GLY A 306 -18.95 12.32 -7.33
C GLY A 306 -18.01 11.27 -7.91
N SER A 307 -18.35 10.78 -9.09
CA SER A 307 -17.65 9.72 -9.81
C SER A 307 -17.24 10.19 -11.21
N PHE A 308 -16.28 9.50 -11.83
CA PHE A 308 -15.85 9.78 -13.21
C PHE A 308 -15.35 11.21 -13.43
N ASN A 309 -14.66 11.78 -12.43
CA ASN A 309 -14.01 13.08 -12.55
C ASN A 309 -12.53 12.94 -12.91
N VAL A 310 -12.03 13.81 -13.79
CA VAL A 310 -10.60 13.94 -14.09
C VAL A 310 -10.13 15.31 -13.65
N MET A 311 -9.34 15.38 -12.59
CA MET A 311 -8.85 16.61 -11.98
C MET A 311 -7.32 16.58 -11.99
N VAL A 312 -6.69 17.37 -12.86
CA VAL A 312 -5.22 17.36 -13.06
C VAL A 312 -4.67 18.78 -12.95
N GLY A 313 -3.92 19.06 -11.90
CA GLY A 313 -3.34 20.36 -11.58
C GLY A 313 -3.51 20.73 -10.11
N ASP A 314 -2.68 21.64 -9.61
CA ASP A 314 -2.86 22.21 -8.27
C ASP A 314 -4.27 22.81 -8.13
N SER A 315 -5.01 22.33 -7.14
CA SER A 315 -6.36 22.79 -6.80
C SER A 315 -7.37 22.67 -7.95
N ALA A 316 -7.12 21.80 -8.94
CA ALA A 316 -8.09 21.50 -9.98
C ALA A 316 -9.34 20.87 -9.35
N GLY A 317 -10.52 21.43 -9.64
CA GLY A 317 -11.78 20.96 -9.07
C GLY A 317 -11.83 20.93 -7.55
N LEU A 318 -11.14 21.86 -6.88
CA LEU A 318 -11.01 21.88 -5.41
C LEU A 318 -12.37 21.68 -4.71
N ASN A 319 -13.39 22.41 -5.16
CA ASN A 319 -14.74 22.39 -4.57
C ASN A 319 -15.72 21.42 -5.27
N ASN A 320 -15.26 20.58 -6.21
CA ASN A 320 -16.14 19.69 -6.97
C ASN A 320 -16.81 18.67 -6.06
N THR A 321 -18.13 18.51 -6.17
CA THR A 321 -18.89 17.51 -5.38
C THR A 321 -19.71 16.55 -6.22
N VAL A 322 -19.68 16.71 -7.55
CA VAL A 322 -20.52 15.99 -8.51
C VAL A 322 -19.68 15.20 -9.51
N SER A 323 -20.35 14.48 -10.40
CA SER A 323 -19.76 13.53 -11.34
C SER A 323 -19.52 14.13 -12.73
N GLY A 324 -18.61 13.50 -13.48
CA GLY A 324 -18.51 13.69 -14.94
C GLY A 324 -17.79 14.95 -15.39
N ASN A 325 -16.92 15.55 -14.58
CA ASN A 325 -16.14 16.72 -14.97
C ASN A 325 -14.70 16.35 -15.36
N THR A 326 -14.15 17.05 -16.36
CA THR A 326 -12.74 16.96 -16.75
C THR A 326 -12.09 18.32 -16.60
N PHE A 327 -11.33 18.55 -15.52
CA PHE A 327 -10.58 19.79 -15.26
C PHE A 327 -9.08 19.53 -15.29
N ILE A 328 -8.38 20.12 -16.26
CA ILE A 328 -6.95 19.96 -16.48
C ILE A 328 -6.29 21.34 -16.52
N GLY A 329 -5.49 21.65 -15.50
CA GLY A 329 -4.80 22.92 -15.31
C GLY A 329 -4.89 23.40 -13.87
N SER A 330 -3.89 24.15 -13.40
CA SER A 330 -3.93 24.72 -12.05
C SER A 330 -5.17 25.60 -11.89
N LYS A 331 -5.93 25.33 -10.82
CA LYS A 331 -7.18 26.02 -10.45
C LYS A 331 -8.27 25.98 -11.53
N SER A 332 -8.21 25.01 -12.44
CA SER A 332 -9.29 24.74 -13.39
C SER A 332 -10.54 24.27 -12.64
N GLY A 333 -11.69 24.91 -12.86
CA GLY A 333 -12.94 24.60 -12.14
C GLY A 333 -12.85 24.71 -10.62
N LEU A 334 -12.00 25.59 -10.09
CA LEU A 334 -11.72 25.70 -8.64
C LEU A 334 -13.00 25.79 -7.79
N THR A 335 -13.95 26.65 -8.18
CA THR A 335 -15.17 26.90 -7.41
C THR A 335 -16.36 26.03 -7.84
N SER A 336 -16.17 25.09 -8.76
CA SER A 336 -17.26 24.24 -9.27
C SER A 336 -17.77 23.35 -8.17
N THR A 337 -19.02 23.56 -7.74
CA THR A 337 -19.66 22.78 -6.67
C THR A 337 -20.60 21.73 -7.24
N THR A 338 -21.60 22.16 -8.00
CA THR A 338 -22.65 21.30 -8.59
C THR A 338 -22.66 21.30 -10.12
N ALA A 339 -21.71 21.98 -10.75
CA ALA A 339 -21.49 21.99 -12.20
C ALA A 339 -21.18 20.57 -12.72
N VAL A 340 -21.96 20.02 -13.66
CA VAL A 340 -21.81 18.65 -14.19
C VAL A 340 -21.43 18.65 -15.67
N GLN A 341 -20.74 17.58 -16.11
CA GLN A 341 -20.45 17.32 -17.54
C GLN A 341 -19.63 18.43 -18.21
N ASN A 342 -18.75 19.09 -17.46
CA ASN A 342 -17.91 20.16 -17.99
C ASN A 342 -16.50 19.66 -18.35
N THR A 343 -15.92 20.22 -19.42
CA THR A 343 -14.53 19.99 -19.84
C THR A 343 -13.76 21.30 -19.80
N TYR A 344 -12.90 21.47 -18.81
CA TYR A 344 -12.04 22.64 -18.63
C TYR A 344 -10.57 22.26 -18.79
N VAL A 345 -9.86 22.90 -19.71
CA VAL A 345 -8.45 22.62 -19.98
C VAL A 345 -7.68 23.94 -20.08
N GLY A 346 -6.90 24.27 -19.06
CA GLY A 346 -6.08 25.47 -18.98
C GLY A 346 -5.96 26.00 -17.55
N HIS A 347 -4.95 26.84 -17.29
CA HIS A 347 -4.84 27.54 -16.01
C HIS A 347 -6.06 28.43 -15.80
N LYS A 348 -6.79 28.22 -14.71
CA LYS A 348 -8.02 28.94 -14.35
C LYS A 348 -9.13 28.90 -15.43
N ALA A 349 -9.18 27.85 -16.26
CA ALA A 349 -10.35 27.61 -17.10
C ALA A 349 -11.58 27.31 -16.21
N GLY A 350 -12.72 27.96 -16.48
CA GLY A 350 -13.94 27.83 -15.67
C GLY A 350 -13.77 28.17 -14.19
N TYR A 351 -12.84 29.06 -13.84
CA TYR A 351 -12.41 29.31 -12.46
C TYR A 351 -13.56 29.65 -11.50
N GLN A 352 -14.54 30.45 -11.95
CA GLN A 352 -15.69 30.89 -11.15
C GLN A 352 -16.97 30.05 -11.38
N THR A 353 -16.94 28.95 -12.13
CA THR A 353 -18.15 28.16 -12.36
C THR A 353 -18.61 27.53 -11.08
N THR A 354 -19.91 27.70 -10.77
CA THR A 354 -20.59 27.16 -9.59
C THR A 354 -21.54 26.03 -9.98
N MET A 355 -22.47 26.29 -10.92
CA MET A 355 -23.54 25.36 -11.30
C MET A 355 -23.62 25.03 -12.80
N GLY A 356 -22.96 25.80 -13.68
CA GLY A 356 -23.07 25.62 -15.13
C GLY A 356 -22.74 24.20 -15.61
N ALA A 357 -23.52 23.68 -16.57
CA ALA A 357 -23.37 22.32 -17.09
C ALA A 357 -23.01 22.29 -18.59
N ASN A 358 -22.43 21.18 -19.05
CA ASN A 358 -22.13 20.91 -20.47
C ASN A 358 -21.21 21.96 -21.13
N ASN A 359 -20.36 22.63 -20.37
CA ASN A 359 -19.45 23.62 -20.92
C ASN A 359 -18.13 22.99 -21.37
N THR A 360 -17.57 23.48 -22.47
CA THR A 360 -16.23 23.13 -22.95
C THR A 360 -15.36 24.38 -22.98
N PHE A 361 -14.45 24.53 -22.00
CA PHE A 361 -13.53 25.66 -21.91
C PHE A 361 -12.09 25.20 -22.11
N VAL A 362 -11.42 25.68 -23.15
CA VAL A 362 -10.05 25.26 -23.50
C VAL A 362 -9.18 26.49 -23.72
N GLY A 363 -8.23 26.73 -22.84
CA GLY A 363 -7.35 27.90 -22.85
C GLY A 363 -7.15 28.49 -21.45
N THR A 364 -6.11 29.30 -21.29
CA THR A 364 -5.91 30.04 -20.03
C THR A 364 -7.07 31.00 -19.83
N ARG A 365 -7.75 30.93 -18.68
CA ARG A 365 -8.90 31.78 -18.34
C ARG A 365 -10.08 31.71 -19.34
N ALA A 366 -10.19 30.66 -20.14
CA ALA A 366 -11.41 30.40 -20.91
C ALA A 366 -12.60 30.22 -19.93
N GLY A 367 -13.69 30.95 -20.13
CA GLY A 367 -14.86 30.93 -19.26
C GLY A 367 -14.60 31.37 -17.83
N TYR A 368 -13.60 32.22 -17.61
CA TYR A 368 -13.15 32.60 -16.26
C TYR A 368 -14.27 33.07 -15.33
N ASN A 369 -15.17 33.97 -15.79
CA ASN A 369 -16.28 34.49 -14.99
C ASN A 369 -17.61 33.73 -15.18
N ASN A 370 -17.62 32.59 -15.89
CA ASN A 370 -18.85 31.79 -16.04
C ASN A 370 -19.24 31.21 -14.71
N THR A 371 -20.37 31.64 -14.13
CA THR A 371 -20.90 31.14 -12.86
C THR A 371 -21.90 30.01 -13.10
N ASP A 372 -22.94 30.29 -13.88
CA ASP A 372 -24.09 29.38 -14.09
C ASP A 372 -24.40 29.12 -15.58
N GLY A 373 -23.68 29.77 -16.49
CA GLY A 373 -23.86 29.56 -17.92
C GLY A 373 -23.61 28.10 -18.31
N SER A 374 -24.46 27.59 -19.19
CA SER A 374 -24.48 26.18 -19.60
C SER A 374 -24.43 26.03 -21.13
N ASP A 375 -24.01 24.85 -21.60
CA ASP A 375 -23.90 24.51 -23.02
C ASP A 375 -22.98 25.47 -23.81
N ASN A 376 -21.98 26.09 -23.18
CA ASN A 376 -21.06 27.01 -23.85
C ASN A 376 -19.78 26.31 -24.32
N VAL A 377 -19.27 26.71 -25.48
CA VAL A 377 -17.96 26.29 -26.00
C VAL A 377 -17.07 27.52 -26.10
N GLN A 378 -15.95 27.53 -25.38
CA GLN A 378 -15.04 28.66 -25.28
C GLN A 378 -13.59 28.17 -25.45
N ILE A 379 -12.96 28.51 -26.56
CA ILE A 379 -11.66 27.96 -26.96
C ILE A 379 -10.71 29.09 -27.30
N GLY A 380 -9.66 29.27 -26.51
CA GLY A 380 -8.67 30.33 -26.62
C GLY A 380 -8.35 30.97 -25.27
N THR A 381 -7.23 31.67 -25.19
CA THR A 381 -6.90 32.48 -24.00
C THR A 381 -7.95 33.57 -23.82
N ASP A 382 -8.53 33.68 -22.62
CA ASP A 382 -9.60 34.62 -22.27
C ASP A 382 -10.87 34.53 -23.17
N ALA A 383 -11.05 33.43 -23.91
CA ALA A 383 -12.26 33.21 -24.69
C ALA A 383 -13.48 33.14 -23.76
N GLY A 384 -14.52 33.94 -24.03
CA GLY A 384 -15.75 34.00 -23.24
C GLY A 384 -15.57 34.41 -21.79
N SER A 385 -14.45 35.05 -21.45
CA SER A 385 -14.10 35.38 -20.07
C SER A 385 -15.14 36.28 -19.38
N SER A 386 -15.89 37.09 -20.14
CA SER A 386 -16.95 37.95 -19.63
C SER A 386 -18.31 37.26 -19.49
N ASN A 387 -18.50 36.07 -20.07
CA ASN A 387 -19.76 35.36 -20.02
C ASN A 387 -20.02 34.81 -18.61
N SER A 388 -21.03 35.37 -17.91
CA SER A 388 -21.38 34.97 -16.54
C SER A 388 -22.48 33.90 -16.51
N THR A 389 -23.67 34.17 -17.07
CA THR A 389 -24.79 33.22 -17.09
C THR A 389 -25.34 32.90 -18.48
N GLY A 390 -24.69 33.41 -19.53
CA GLY A 390 -25.08 33.14 -20.92
C GLY A 390 -24.96 31.66 -21.26
N TYR A 391 -25.78 31.20 -22.19
CA TYR A 391 -25.90 29.78 -22.53
C TYR A 391 -25.91 29.54 -24.03
N ARG A 392 -25.45 28.35 -24.45
CA ARG A 392 -25.36 27.97 -25.88
C ARG A 392 -24.54 28.94 -26.71
N ASN A 393 -23.49 29.51 -26.12
CA ASN A 393 -22.57 30.42 -26.83
C ASN A 393 -21.34 29.68 -27.35
N LEU A 394 -20.82 30.13 -28.49
CA LEU A 394 -19.62 29.60 -29.14
C LEU A 394 -18.58 30.71 -29.31
N PHE A 395 -17.54 30.71 -28.48
CA PHE A 395 -16.44 31.67 -28.55
C PHE A 395 -15.14 30.94 -28.88
N ILE A 396 -14.60 31.15 -30.07
CA ILE A 396 -13.37 30.48 -30.51
C ILE A 396 -12.38 31.53 -30.99
N GLY A 397 -11.24 31.65 -30.32
CA GLY A 397 -10.18 32.61 -30.60
C GLY A 397 -9.68 33.26 -29.31
N SER A 398 -8.40 33.68 -29.29
CA SER A 398 -7.88 34.44 -28.16
C SER A 398 -8.67 35.74 -28.00
N GLY A 399 -9.24 35.97 -26.82
CA GLY A 399 -10.06 37.15 -26.52
C GLY A 399 -11.37 37.24 -27.29
N SER A 400 -11.85 36.16 -27.92
CA SER A 400 -13.21 36.15 -28.48
C SER A 400 -14.23 36.16 -27.35
N ASP A 401 -15.21 37.06 -27.37
CA ASP A 401 -16.11 37.25 -26.22
C ASP A 401 -17.46 37.88 -26.61
N ALA A 402 -18.32 38.12 -25.62
CA ALA A 402 -19.53 38.93 -25.75
C ALA A 402 -19.25 40.41 -25.40
N LEU A 403 -19.94 41.34 -26.07
CA LEU A 403 -19.92 42.77 -25.71
C LEU A 403 -20.80 43.07 -24.49
N VAL A 404 -21.77 42.20 -24.21
CA VAL A 404 -22.71 42.31 -23.09
C VAL A 404 -22.86 40.95 -22.42
N ALA A 405 -23.11 40.95 -21.12
CA ALA A 405 -23.31 39.71 -20.38
C ALA A 405 -24.59 38.97 -20.82
N ASN A 406 -24.61 37.67 -20.57
CA ASN A 406 -25.82 36.83 -20.63
C ASN A 406 -26.44 36.69 -22.02
N LEU A 407 -25.62 36.76 -23.06
CA LEU A 407 -26.04 36.38 -24.40
C LEU A 407 -26.40 34.90 -24.47
N HIS A 408 -27.23 34.56 -25.46
CA HIS A 408 -27.59 33.18 -25.75
C HIS A 408 -27.63 32.92 -27.26
N ASN A 409 -27.25 31.71 -27.64
CA ASN A 409 -27.09 31.33 -29.05
C ASN A 409 -26.19 32.34 -29.81
N ALA A 410 -25.18 32.89 -29.13
CA ALA A 410 -24.28 33.88 -29.70
C ALA A 410 -22.94 33.23 -30.04
N SER A 411 -22.43 33.51 -31.23
CA SER A 411 -21.19 32.91 -31.73
C SER A 411 -20.20 34.01 -32.14
N ALA A 412 -18.95 33.92 -31.68
CA ALA A 412 -17.84 34.76 -32.11
C ALA A 412 -16.63 33.87 -32.45
N LEU A 413 -16.26 33.84 -33.73
CA LEU A 413 -15.20 32.96 -34.26
C LEU A 413 -14.04 33.79 -34.82
N GLY A 414 -12.92 33.85 -34.10
CA GLY A 414 -11.68 34.50 -34.47
C GLY A 414 -11.07 35.27 -33.30
N ALA A 415 -9.75 35.51 -33.35
CA ALA A 415 -9.07 36.27 -32.30
C ALA A 415 -9.67 37.68 -32.16
N GLY A 416 -10.08 38.03 -30.95
CA GLY A 416 -10.74 39.31 -30.63
C GLY A 416 -12.12 39.49 -31.25
N ALA A 417 -12.75 38.45 -31.81
CA ALA A 417 -14.11 38.55 -32.33
C ALA A 417 -15.10 38.81 -31.18
N MET A 418 -15.98 39.80 -31.32
CA MET A 418 -16.95 40.15 -30.28
C MET A 418 -18.38 40.13 -30.81
N VAL A 419 -19.29 39.46 -30.10
CA VAL A 419 -20.72 39.43 -30.44
C VAL A 419 -21.55 40.27 -29.47
N GLY A 420 -22.44 41.10 -30.02
CA GLY A 420 -23.22 42.07 -29.24
C GLY A 420 -24.66 41.68 -28.95
N SER A 421 -25.16 40.61 -29.55
CA SER A 421 -26.57 40.22 -29.48
C SER A 421 -26.73 38.71 -29.50
N SER A 422 -27.84 38.23 -28.91
CA SER A 422 -28.23 36.84 -28.98
C SER A 422 -28.58 36.42 -30.41
N ASN A 423 -28.58 35.12 -30.68
CA ASN A 423 -28.94 34.55 -31.99
C ASN A 423 -28.13 35.13 -33.15
N SER A 424 -26.86 35.46 -32.90
CA SER A 424 -25.98 36.16 -33.84
C SER A 424 -24.66 35.43 -34.00
N LEU A 425 -24.11 35.42 -35.21
CA LEU A 425 -22.78 34.88 -35.52
C LEU A 425 -21.88 36.02 -36.02
N ILE A 426 -20.74 36.19 -35.36
CA ILE A 426 -19.66 37.09 -35.77
C ILE A 426 -18.47 36.25 -36.19
N LEU A 427 -18.00 36.48 -37.42
CA LEU A 427 -16.80 35.87 -37.98
C LEU A 427 -15.66 36.90 -37.94
N GLY A 428 -14.68 36.66 -37.09
CA GLY A 428 -13.42 37.37 -36.94
C GLY A 428 -13.52 38.83 -36.49
N ASN A 429 -12.39 39.41 -36.11
CA ASN A 429 -12.24 40.85 -36.01
C ASN A 429 -11.69 41.39 -37.33
N GLY A 430 -12.56 41.57 -38.32
CA GLY A 430 -12.19 42.08 -39.64
C GLY A 430 -11.73 41.04 -40.67
N VAL A 431 -12.11 39.77 -40.51
CA VAL A 431 -11.78 38.69 -41.47
C VAL A 431 -12.46 38.88 -42.84
N ASN A 432 -11.87 38.28 -43.88
CA ASN A 432 -12.50 38.05 -45.18
C ASN A 432 -12.99 36.60 -45.25
N VAL A 433 -14.26 36.37 -45.58
CA VAL A 433 -14.88 35.04 -45.62
C VAL A 433 -14.96 34.56 -47.07
N GLY A 434 -14.30 33.44 -47.36
CA GLY A 434 -14.35 32.78 -48.67
C GLY A 434 -15.23 31.53 -48.62
N ILE A 435 -16.12 31.37 -49.61
CA ILE A 435 -16.86 30.12 -49.89
C ILE A 435 -16.50 29.71 -51.32
N GLY A 436 -15.81 28.58 -51.48
CA GLY A 436 -15.25 28.17 -52.79
C GLY A 436 -13.94 28.86 -53.18
N THR A 437 -13.38 29.73 -52.32
CA THR A 437 -12.07 30.37 -52.51
C THR A 437 -11.25 30.33 -51.21
N SER A 438 -9.96 30.00 -51.32
CA SER A 438 -9.02 30.00 -50.19
C SER A 438 -8.34 31.36 -49.96
N THR A 439 -8.53 32.33 -50.86
CA THR A 439 -7.90 33.66 -50.81
C THR A 439 -8.93 34.76 -51.05
N PRO A 440 -9.92 34.94 -50.16
CA PRO A 440 -10.96 35.95 -50.35
C PRO A 440 -10.38 37.37 -50.28
N MET A 441 -10.60 38.15 -51.34
CA MET A 441 -10.16 39.54 -51.47
C MET A 441 -11.25 40.53 -50.99
N SER A 442 -12.48 40.04 -50.78
CA SER A 442 -13.61 40.81 -50.24
C SER A 442 -14.08 40.26 -48.89
N LYS A 443 -14.93 41.02 -48.17
CA LYS A 443 -15.46 40.59 -46.86
C LYS A 443 -16.25 39.30 -46.93
N LEU A 444 -17.02 39.12 -47.99
CA LEU A 444 -17.64 37.86 -48.37
C LEU A 444 -17.38 37.64 -49.84
N GLU A 445 -16.71 36.54 -50.18
CA GLU A 445 -16.45 36.12 -51.54
C GLU A 445 -16.96 34.70 -51.73
N VAL A 446 -17.89 34.53 -52.68
CA VAL A 446 -18.49 33.23 -52.99
C VAL A 446 -18.19 32.91 -54.45
N VAL A 447 -17.45 31.82 -54.69
CA VAL A 447 -17.02 31.36 -56.01
C VAL A 447 -17.71 30.03 -56.30
N ALA A 448 -18.35 29.92 -57.47
CA ALA A 448 -18.94 28.66 -57.95
C ALA A 448 -17.91 27.83 -58.72
N ASP A 449 -18.10 26.51 -58.74
CA ASP A 449 -17.21 25.57 -59.46
C ASP A 449 -17.24 25.78 -60.98
N GLU A 450 -18.39 26.22 -61.51
CA GLU A 450 -18.62 26.44 -62.93
C GLU A 450 -18.67 27.94 -63.26
N ALA A 451 -18.05 28.31 -64.37
CA ALA A 451 -18.07 29.68 -64.86
C ALA A 451 -19.51 30.16 -65.12
N ASN A 452 -19.79 31.41 -64.74
CA ASN A 452 -21.10 32.07 -64.90
C ASN A 452 -22.25 31.46 -64.08
N VAL A 453 -21.95 30.65 -63.07
CA VAL A 453 -22.95 30.16 -62.11
C VAL A 453 -22.85 30.98 -60.82
N SER A 454 -24.00 31.42 -60.29
CA SER A 454 -24.04 32.07 -58.97
C SER A 454 -23.79 31.04 -57.88
N GLY A 455 -22.78 31.26 -57.03
CA GLY A 455 -22.56 30.48 -55.81
C GLY A 455 -23.60 30.74 -54.71
N ILE A 456 -24.52 31.70 -54.93
CA ILE A 456 -25.60 32.04 -53.99
C ILE A 456 -26.95 31.77 -54.66
N ARG A 457 -27.81 31.00 -53.98
CA ARG A 457 -29.22 30.83 -54.33
C ARG A 457 -30.10 31.23 -53.15
N LEU A 458 -30.88 32.29 -53.33
CA LEU A 458 -31.87 32.72 -52.34
C LEU A 458 -33.20 32.05 -52.67
N THR A 459 -33.63 31.08 -51.86
CA THR A 459 -34.92 30.41 -52.04
C THR A 459 -36.02 31.14 -51.28
N ARG A 460 -37.27 31.02 -51.75
CA ARG A 460 -38.47 31.58 -51.11
C ARG A 460 -38.56 33.12 -51.03
N LEU A 461 -37.73 33.84 -51.77
CA LEU A 461 -37.97 35.26 -52.02
C LEU A 461 -39.17 35.42 -52.96
N THR A 462 -40.06 36.34 -52.61
CA THR A 462 -41.17 36.78 -53.45
C THR A 462 -41.03 38.28 -53.69
N SER A 463 -41.84 38.84 -54.58
CA SER A 463 -41.94 40.29 -54.74
C SER A 463 -42.42 41.03 -53.48
N GLN A 464 -42.98 40.31 -52.50
CA GLN A 464 -43.42 40.85 -51.20
C GLN A 464 -42.36 40.70 -50.10
N SER A 465 -41.23 40.06 -50.38
CA SER A 465 -40.14 39.91 -49.42
C SER A 465 -39.50 41.27 -49.17
N LYS A 466 -39.80 41.88 -48.02
CA LYS A 466 -39.20 43.15 -47.59
C LYS A 466 -37.71 42.93 -47.33
N ALA A 467 -36.89 43.91 -47.72
CA ALA A 467 -35.57 44.04 -47.15
C ALA A 467 -35.76 44.32 -45.65
N THR A 468 -35.28 43.42 -44.80
CA THR A 468 -35.29 43.56 -43.34
C THR A 468 -33.89 43.87 -42.86
#